data_AF-A0A418EHJ3-F1
#
_entry.id   AF-A0A418EHJ3-F1
#
_cell.length_a   1.000
_cell.length_b   1.000
_cell.length_c   1.000
_cell.angle_alpha   90.00
_cell.angle_beta   90.00
_cell.angle_gamma   90.00
#
_symmetry.space_group_name_H-M   'P 1'
#
loop_
_entity.id
_entity.type
_entity.pdbx_description
1 polymer ?
#
loop_
_entity_poly.entity_id
_entity_poly.type
_entity_poly.pdbx_seq_one_letter_code
_entity_poly.pdbx_strand_id
1 'polypeptide(L)'
;MAHLHQSPPQQPPTTFLTPSNVPSSSAPATYSPVDDDGSNALEDLFFDRFNGVNEQVDTLETQLADFVRMLSMSSAAGAAASRIQVTRQNLQVMYDEREQALAKVVVHSPLLLQRTSALLAANLQNMPELWARAYQKLKLMATHLKSAQDNLVTLQFHVTELESLDKSPNDKLCTLQQTIQNTHQYVANLRRNRQDECVALVSFSAPLRVRVADELNEQRRKGLLS
;
A
#
# COMPACT_ATOMS: atom_id res chain seq x y z
N MET A 1 -44.39 -8.37 31.28
CA MET A 1 -43.07 -8.37 31.94
C MET A 1 -42.03 -8.68 30.90
N ALA A 2 -41.11 -7.75 30.68
CA ALA A 2 -40.01 -7.83 29.74
C ALA A 2 -38.82 -8.55 30.39
N HIS A 3 -38.05 -9.34 29.63
CA HIS A 3 -36.60 -9.39 29.76
C HIS A 3 -35.96 -9.64 28.38
N LEU A 4 -35.14 -8.68 28.00
CA LEU A 4 -34.38 -8.55 26.76
C LEU A 4 -33.18 -9.49 26.75
N HIS A 5 -32.95 -10.20 25.64
CA HIS A 5 -31.63 -10.71 25.29
C HIS A 5 -31.11 -9.84 24.14
N GLN A 6 -30.17 -8.95 24.46
CA GLN A 6 -29.50 -8.09 23.48
C GLN A 6 -28.38 -8.90 22.80
N SER A 7 -28.51 -9.14 21.50
CA SER A 7 -27.40 -9.54 20.65
C SER A 7 -26.50 -8.33 20.36
N PRO A 8 -25.17 -8.46 20.30
CA PRO A 8 -24.29 -7.35 19.93
C PRO A 8 -24.48 -6.98 18.45
N PRO A 9 -24.32 -5.69 18.08
CA PRO A 9 -24.52 -5.25 16.71
C PRO A 9 -23.40 -5.77 15.81
N GLN A 10 -23.77 -6.53 14.77
CA GLN A 10 -22.90 -6.81 13.63
C GLN A 10 -22.54 -5.49 12.93
N GLN A 11 -21.26 -5.14 12.91
CA GLN A 11 -20.75 -4.06 12.07
C GLN A 11 -20.93 -4.46 10.59
N PRO A 12 -21.50 -3.58 9.73
CA PRO A 12 -21.51 -3.83 8.30
C PRO A 12 -20.07 -3.73 7.73
N PRO A 13 -19.74 -4.51 6.69
CA PRO A 13 -18.47 -4.37 6.00
C PRO A 13 -18.37 -2.96 5.40
N THR A 14 -17.23 -2.30 5.63
CA THR A 14 -16.87 -1.01 5.02
C THR A 14 -17.07 -1.09 3.50
N THR A 15 -18.16 -0.51 3.03
CA THR A 15 -18.45 -0.33 1.61
C THR A 15 -17.59 0.82 1.14
N PHE A 16 -16.47 0.52 0.47
CA PHE A 16 -15.78 1.52 -0.33
C PHE A 16 -16.68 1.84 -1.52
N LEU A 17 -17.16 3.08 -1.56
CA LEU A 17 -17.97 3.63 -2.65
C LEU A 17 -17.21 3.46 -3.97
N THR A 18 -17.76 2.64 -4.87
CA THR A 18 -17.53 2.80 -6.30
C THR A 18 -18.07 4.17 -6.70
N PRO A 19 -17.30 5.05 -7.38
CA PRO A 19 -17.87 6.30 -7.85
C PRO A 19 -18.67 6.02 -9.12
N SER A 20 -19.94 5.67 -8.96
CA SER A 20 -20.96 5.94 -9.97
C SER A 20 -21.50 7.36 -9.75
N ASN A 21 -21.49 8.14 -10.84
CA ASN A 21 -22.03 9.48 -11.02
C ASN A 21 -21.17 10.68 -10.56
N VAL A 22 -20.57 11.36 -11.55
CA VAL A 22 -20.31 12.81 -11.49
C VAL A 22 -20.83 13.40 -12.82
N PRO A 23 -21.50 14.58 -12.82
CA PRO A 23 -22.17 15.10 -14.01
C PRO A 23 -21.18 15.69 -15.03
N SER A 24 -21.51 15.53 -16.30
CA SER A 24 -20.84 16.16 -17.45
C SER A 24 -20.79 17.68 -17.31
N SER A 25 -19.59 18.25 -17.40
CA SER A 25 -19.41 19.65 -17.79
C SER A 25 -18.15 19.79 -18.64
N SER A 26 -18.31 20.53 -19.73
CA SER A 26 -17.51 20.51 -20.94
C SER A 26 -16.42 21.59 -20.92
N ALA A 27 -15.15 21.19 -21.08
CA ALA A 27 -14.10 21.97 -21.71
C ALA A 27 -12.95 21.03 -22.13
N PRO A 28 -12.32 21.21 -23.31
CA PRO A 28 -11.19 20.39 -23.71
C PRO A 28 -9.96 20.83 -22.91
N ALA A 29 -9.58 20.06 -21.90
CA ALA A 29 -8.29 20.24 -21.23
C ALA A 29 -7.19 19.73 -22.16
N THR A 30 -6.40 20.63 -22.73
CA THR A 30 -5.13 20.28 -23.38
C THR A 30 -4.22 19.66 -22.33
N TYR A 31 -3.99 18.35 -22.47
CA TYR A 31 -3.11 17.58 -21.59
C TYR A 31 -1.68 18.10 -21.74
N SER A 32 -1.14 18.67 -20.65
CA SER A 32 0.32 18.71 -20.48
C SER A 32 0.74 17.34 -19.95
N PRO A 33 1.77 16.70 -20.53
CA PRO A 33 2.32 15.48 -19.98
C PRO A 33 2.68 15.74 -18.52
N VAL A 34 2.12 14.95 -17.62
CA VAL A 34 2.59 14.93 -16.24
C VAL A 34 4.02 14.42 -16.34
N ASP A 35 5.00 15.27 -16.04
CA ASP A 35 6.40 14.90 -15.97
C ASP A 35 6.53 13.68 -15.04
N ASP A 36 6.65 12.49 -15.64
CA ASP A 36 7.01 11.26 -14.94
C ASP A 36 8.51 11.33 -14.68
N ASP A 37 8.86 12.28 -13.79
CA ASP A 37 10.23 12.57 -13.41
C ASP A 37 10.79 11.35 -12.68
N GLY A 38 12.04 10.97 -13.00
CA GLY A 38 12.70 9.74 -12.53
C GLY A 38 12.74 9.54 -11.00
N SER A 39 12.33 10.56 -10.24
CA SER A 39 12.04 10.51 -8.81
C SER A 39 11.00 9.46 -8.41
N ASN A 40 9.99 9.17 -9.25
CA ASN A 40 8.98 8.15 -8.94
C ASN A 40 9.53 6.72 -9.07
N ALA A 41 10.46 6.49 -10.00
CA ALA A 41 10.97 5.16 -10.31
C ALA A 41 11.79 4.56 -9.16
N LEU A 42 12.63 5.37 -8.50
CA LEU A 42 13.40 4.91 -7.35
C LEU A 42 12.50 4.63 -6.13
N GLU A 43 11.51 5.49 -5.88
CA GLU A 43 10.52 5.29 -4.81
C GLU A 43 9.73 3.98 -5.05
N ASP A 44 9.29 3.75 -6.28
CA ASP A 44 8.53 2.54 -6.64
C ASP A 44 9.38 1.26 -6.45
N LEU A 45 10.69 1.27 -6.74
CA LEU A 45 11.58 0.13 -6.44
C LEU A 45 11.63 -0.21 -4.95
N PHE A 46 11.67 0.79 -4.07
CA PHE A 46 11.65 0.56 -2.63
C PHE A 46 10.28 0.05 -2.17
N PHE A 47 9.19 0.58 -2.74
CA PHE A 47 7.86 0.07 -2.48
C PHE A 47 7.70 -1.38 -2.94
N ASP A 48 8.22 -1.77 -4.10
CA ASP A 48 8.17 -3.15 -4.59
C ASP A 48 8.86 -4.11 -3.63
N ARG A 49 10.05 -3.74 -3.14
CA ARG A 49 10.75 -4.52 -2.11
C ARG A 49 9.94 -4.61 -0.82
N PHE A 50 9.38 -3.50 -0.36
CA PHE A 50 8.52 -3.49 0.84
C PHE A 50 7.27 -4.36 0.66
N ASN A 51 6.60 -4.27 -0.47
CA ASN A 51 5.40 -5.04 -0.78
C ASN A 51 5.70 -6.55 -0.79
N GLY A 52 6.82 -6.96 -1.40
CA GLY A 52 7.25 -8.36 -1.40
C GLY A 52 7.52 -8.90 0.00
N VAL A 53 8.15 -8.10 0.88
CA VAL A 53 8.37 -8.47 2.29
C VAL A 53 7.05 -8.55 3.05
N ASN A 54 6.14 -7.59 2.83
CA ASN A 54 4.83 -7.58 3.48
C ASN A 54 3.96 -8.79 3.09
N GLU A 55 4.02 -9.21 1.82
CA GLU A 55 3.34 -10.44 1.36
C GLU A 55 3.90 -11.71 2.01
N GLN A 56 5.22 -11.77 2.23
CA GLN A 56 5.85 -12.90 2.93
C GLN A 56 5.41 -12.95 4.41
N VAL A 57 5.31 -11.80 5.07
CA VAL A 57 4.75 -11.71 6.43
C VAL A 57 3.32 -12.25 6.47
N ASP A 58 2.43 -11.78 5.59
CA ASP A 58 1.04 -12.25 5.52
C ASP A 58 0.95 -13.77 5.26
N THR A 59 1.84 -14.29 4.42
CA THR A 59 1.92 -15.73 4.12
C THR A 59 2.29 -16.52 5.37
N LEU A 60 3.30 -16.07 6.12
CA LEU A 60 3.72 -16.71 7.37
C LEU A 60 2.69 -16.57 8.50
N GLU A 61 2.00 -15.42 8.61
CA GLU A 61 0.91 -15.22 9.56
C GLU A 61 -0.25 -16.19 9.28
N THR A 62 -0.59 -16.37 8.00
CA THR A 62 -1.61 -17.33 7.57
C THR A 62 -1.20 -18.77 7.88
N GLN A 63 0.03 -19.16 7.54
CA GLN A 63 0.57 -20.49 7.87
C GLN A 63 0.58 -20.75 9.37
N LEU A 64 0.96 -19.75 10.18
CA LEU A 64 0.93 -19.85 11.63
C LEU A 64 -0.49 -20.10 12.14
N ALA A 65 -1.48 -19.36 11.65
CA ALA A 65 -2.88 -19.53 12.01
C ALA A 65 -3.39 -20.95 11.67
N ASP A 66 -3.02 -21.47 10.51
CA ASP A 66 -3.36 -22.84 10.09
C ASP A 66 -2.68 -23.91 10.97
N PHE A 67 -1.40 -23.74 11.31
CA PHE A 67 -0.71 -24.67 12.21
C PHE A 67 -1.32 -24.67 13.61
N VAL A 68 -1.69 -23.50 14.14
CA VAL A 68 -2.38 -23.38 15.43
C VAL A 68 -3.74 -24.08 15.37
N ARG A 69 -4.53 -23.85 14.31
CA ARG A 69 -5.82 -24.51 14.12
C ARG A 69 -5.70 -26.03 14.03
N MET A 70 -4.69 -26.55 13.33
CA MET A 70 -4.43 -27.99 13.26
C MET A 70 -4.03 -28.58 14.62
N LEU A 71 -3.25 -27.86 15.43
CA LEU A 71 -2.86 -28.29 16.78
C LEU A 71 -4.08 -28.39 17.71
N SER A 72 -5.07 -27.53 17.53
CA SER A 72 -6.36 -27.60 18.26
C SER A 72 -7.26 -28.76 17.83
N MET A 73 -6.99 -29.40 16.67
CA MET A 73 -7.89 -30.38 16.03
C MET A 73 -7.28 -31.79 15.90
N SER A 74 -5.99 -32.00 16.21
CA SER A 74 -5.27 -33.25 15.91
C SER A 74 -4.46 -33.79 17.10
N SER A 75 -4.31 -35.12 17.17
CA SER A 75 -3.39 -35.83 18.07
C SER A 75 -1.91 -35.72 17.66
N ALA A 76 -1.59 -35.14 16.49
CA ALA A 76 -0.24 -34.88 16.00
C ALA A 76 0.41 -33.61 16.61
N ALA A 77 0.24 -33.41 17.93
CA ALA A 77 0.60 -32.18 18.63
C ALA A 77 2.11 -31.84 18.53
N GLY A 78 2.99 -32.84 18.51
CA GLY A 78 4.45 -32.62 18.49
C GLY A 78 4.98 -31.99 17.20
N ALA A 79 4.55 -32.50 16.03
CA ALA A 79 4.99 -31.97 14.74
C ALA A 79 4.41 -30.57 14.46
N ALA A 80 3.17 -30.33 14.86
CA ALA A 80 2.53 -29.02 14.74
C ALA A 80 3.16 -27.99 15.70
N ALA A 81 3.52 -28.37 16.93
CA ALA A 81 4.20 -27.47 17.87
C ALA A 81 5.57 -27.00 17.35
N SER A 82 6.35 -27.92 16.77
CA SER A 82 7.65 -27.59 16.16
C SER A 82 7.49 -26.62 14.98
N ARG A 83 6.52 -26.85 14.08
CA ARG A 83 6.22 -25.94 12.96
C ARG A 83 5.78 -24.56 13.43
N ILE A 84 4.96 -24.47 14.48
CA ILE A 84 4.56 -23.20 15.10
C ILE A 84 5.78 -22.43 15.61
N GLN A 85 6.70 -23.11 16.31
CA GLN A 85 7.90 -22.47 16.85
C GLN A 85 8.79 -21.91 15.74
N VAL A 86 9.07 -22.70 14.69
CA VAL A 86 9.87 -22.25 13.54
C VAL A 86 9.19 -21.09 12.81
N THR A 87 7.88 -21.17 12.59
CA THR A 87 7.13 -20.11 11.90
C THR A 87 7.13 -18.81 12.69
N ARG A 88 7.04 -18.86 14.03
CA ARG A 88 7.16 -17.67 14.90
C ARG A 88 8.53 -17.02 14.83
N GLN A 89 9.60 -17.83 14.80
CA GLN A 89 10.97 -17.31 14.65
C GLN A 89 11.14 -16.61 13.30
N ASN A 90 10.65 -17.23 12.22
CA ASN A 90 10.68 -16.64 10.89
C ASN A 90 9.86 -15.34 10.83
N LEU A 91 8.67 -15.32 11.43
CA LEU A 91 7.84 -14.11 11.51
C LEU A 91 8.55 -12.96 12.22
N GLN A 92 9.26 -13.25 13.30
CA GLN A 92 10.00 -12.21 14.03
C GLN A 92 11.06 -11.56 13.11
N VAL A 93 11.83 -12.36 12.36
CA VAL A 93 12.79 -11.86 11.38
C VAL A 93 12.08 -11.06 10.28
N MET A 94 10.96 -11.57 9.76
CA MET A 94 10.23 -10.90 8.68
C MET A 94 9.55 -9.60 9.12
N TYR A 95 9.13 -9.48 10.38
CA TYR A 95 8.65 -8.21 10.93
C TYR A 95 9.75 -7.16 10.96
N ASP A 96 10.96 -7.53 11.42
CA ASP A 96 12.13 -6.64 11.38
C ASP A 96 12.50 -6.24 9.94
N GLU A 97 12.48 -7.19 9.01
CA GLU A 97 12.74 -6.90 7.59
C GLU A 97 11.67 -5.99 6.98
N ARG A 98 10.39 -6.16 7.36
CA ARG A 98 9.28 -5.31 6.90
C ARG A 98 9.47 -3.88 7.36
N GLU A 99 9.84 -3.68 8.62
CA GLU A 99 10.14 -2.35 9.15
C GLU A 99 11.35 -1.73 8.47
N GLN A 100 12.42 -2.49 8.24
CA GLN A 100 13.60 -1.99 7.52
C GLN A 100 13.26 -1.64 6.06
N ALA A 101 12.45 -2.46 5.38
CA ALA A 101 12.05 -2.18 4.01
C ALA A 101 11.21 -0.90 3.92
N LEU A 102 10.28 -0.70 4.85
CA LEU A 102 9.49 0.53 4.93
C LEU A 102 10.34 1.75 5.33
N ALA A 103 11.31 1.58 6.22
CA ALA A 103 12.24 2.66 6.57
C ALA A 103 13.02 3.16 5.35
N LYS A 104 13.45 2.24 4.47
CA LYS A 104 14.09 2.61 3.20
C LYS A 104 13.16 3.37 2.27
N VAL A 105 11.89 2.96 2.16
CA VAL A 105 10.88 3.74 1.42
C VAL A 105 10.81 5.18 1.93
N VAL A 106 10.74 5.36 3.25
CA VAL A 106 10.65 6.70 3.86
C VAL A 106 11.90 7.53 3.60
N VAL A 107 13.09 6.97 3.79
CA VAL A 107 14.36 7.71 3.64
C VAL A 107 14.69 8.04 2.18
N HIS A 108 14.32 7.16 1.25
CA HIS A 108 14.62 7.34 -0.17
C HIS A 108 13.51 8.05 -0.97
N SER A 109 12.36 8.33 -0.34
CA SER A 109 11.32 9.19 -0.92
C SER A 109 11.46 10.62 -0.37
N PRO A 110 11.84 11.62 -1.19
CA PRO A 110 12.07 12.99 -0.71
C PRO A 110 10.85 13.58 0.00
N LEU A 111 9.64 13.32 -0.53
CA LEU A 111 8.40 13.81 0.05
C LEU A 111 8.08 13.12 1.39
N LEU A 112 8.29 11.80 1.49
CA LEU A 112 8.09 11.09 2.76
C LEU A 112 9.11 11.52 3.80
N LEU A 113 10.38 11.67 3.43
CA LEU A 113 11.42 12.13 4.34
C LEU A 113 11.12 13.54 4.86
N GLN A 114 10.72 14.45 3.97
CA GLN A 114 10.30 15.80 4.36
C GLN A 114 9.11 15.76 5.33
N ARG A 115 8.06 15.01 5.01
CA ARG A 115 6.85 14.95 5.84
C ARG A 115 7.07 14.27 7.18
N THR A 116 7.89 13.23 7.22
CA THR A 116 8.19 12.49 8.46
C THR A 116 9.15 13.27 9.36
N SER A 117 10.12 14.00 8.81
CA SER A 117 10.99 14.89 9.60
C SER A 117 10.26 16.11 10.19
N ALA A 118 9.15 16.53 9.57
CA ALA A 118 8.28 17.60 10.08
C ALA A 118 7.31 17.16 11.19
N LEU A 119 7.28 15.87 11.56
CA LEU A 119 6.40 15.38 12.63
C LEU A 119 6.81 15.96 13.99
N LEU A 120 5.86 16.59 14.68
CA LEU A 120 6.07 17.11 16.02
C LEU A 120 6.14 15.97 17.04
N ALA A 121 7.13 16.01 17.94
CA ALA A 121 7.33 14.99 18.97
C ALA A 121 6.08 14.75 19.85
N ALA A 122 5.28 15.80 20.09
CA ALA A 122 4.02 15.72 20.85
C ALA A 122 2.95 14.83 20.19
N ASN A 123 3.03 14.62 18.87
CA ASN A 123 2.07 13.82 18.10
C ASN A 123 2.56 12.38 17.87
N LEU A 124 3.77 12.04 18.33
CA LEU A 124 4.33 10.71 18.17
C LEU A 124 3.77 9.79 19.26
N GLN A 125 3.24 8.65 18.82
CA GLN A 125 2.68 7.63 19.70
C GLN A 125 3.31 6.27 19.39
N ASN A 126 2.98 5.28 20.21
CA ASN A 126 3.30 3.88 19.96
C ASN A 126 2.03 3.05 20.18
N MET A 127 1.30 2.77 19.09
CA MET A 127 0.00 2.09 19.10
C MET A 127 0.07 0.81 18.24
N PRO A 128 0.63 -0.30 18.77
CA PRO A 128 0.80 -1.56 18.03
C PRO A 128 -0.47 -2.11 17.39
N GLU A 129 -1.61 -1.88 18.02
CA GLU A 129 -2.93 -2.28 17.55
C GLU A 129 -3.32 -1.67 16.19
N LEU A 130 -2.69 -0.55 15.80
CA LEU A 130 -2.93 0.11 14.51
C LEU A 130 -2.05 -0.43 13.38
N TRP A 131 -0.96 -1.14 13.69
CA TRP A 131 0.07 -1.49 12.72
C TRP A 131 -0.43 -2.48 11.68
N ALA A 132 -1.06 -3.58 12.10
CA ALA A 132 -1.56 -4.60 11.20
C ALA A 132 -2.53 -4.02 10.16
N ARG A 133 -3.45 -3.16 10.60
CA ARG A 133 -4.41 -2.48 9.71
C ARG A 133 -3.70 -1.55 8.72
N ALA A 134 -2.68 -0.83 9.15
CA ALA A 134 -1.91 0.06 8.27
C ALA A 134 -1.15 -0.73 7.19
N TYR A 135 -0.45 -1.80 7.57
CA TYR A 135 0.23 -2.69 6.62
C TYR A 135 -0.74 -3.34 5.62
N GLN A 136 -1.94 -3.72 6.07
CA GLN A 136 -3.00 -4.22 5.18
C GLN A 136 -3.50 -3.16 4.20
N LYS A 137 -3.70 -1.91 4.64
CA LYS A 137 -4.07 -0.81 3.73
C LYS A 137 -2.99 -0.54 2.70
N LEU A 138 -1.71 -0.52 3.11
CA LEU A 138 -0.59 -0.34 2.19
C LEU A 138 -0.54 -1.45 1.14
N LYS A 139 -0.78 -2.71 1.54
CA LYS A 139 -0.90 -3.83 0.61
C LYS A 139 -2.05 -3.64 -0.38
N LEU A 140 -3.25 -3.29 0.10
CA LEU A 140 -4.40 -3.05 -0.76
C LEU A 140 -4.09 -1.95 -1.77
N MET A 141 -3.52 -0.82 -1.33
CA MET A 141 -3.11 0.26 -2.22
C MET A 141 -2.09 -0.20 -3.27
N ALA A 142 -1.13 -1.05 -2.90
CA ALA A 142 -0.18 -1.64 -3.85
C ALA A 142 -0.89 -2.51 -4.91
N THR A 143 -1.84 -3.36 -4.51
CA THR A 143 -2.65 -4.15 -5.45
C THR A 143 -3.45 -3.27 -6.41
N HIS A 144 -4.08 -2.21 -5.88
CA HIS A 144 -4.84 -1.26 -6.69
C HIS A 144 -3.95 -0.45 -7.65
N LEU A 145 -2.75 -0.05 -7.22
CA LEU A 145 -1.78 0.64 -8.07
C LEU A 145 -1.34 -0.24 -9.23
N LYS A 146 -0.96 -1.49 -8.95
CA LYS A 146 -0.55 -2.45 -9.97
C LYS A 146 -1.67 -2.67 -10.99
N SER A 147 -2.88 -2.96 -10.52
CA SER A 147 -4.03 -3.16 -11.41
C SER A 147 -4.34 -1.91 -12.24
N ALA A 148 -4.25 -0.71 -11.65
CA ALA A 148 -4.49 0.53 -12.38
C ALA A 148 -3.40 0.80 -13.44
N GLN A 149 -2.15 0.48 -13.17
CA GLN A 149 -1.04 0.58 -14.12
C GLN A 149 -1.19 -0.42 -15.27
N ASP A 150 -1.51 -1.68 -14.98
CA ASP A 150 -1.78 -2.71 -15.99
C ASP A 150 -2.97 -2.30 -16.89
N ASN A 151 -4.00 -1.70 -16.31
CA ASN A 151 -5.14 -1.14 -17.03
C ASN A 151 -4.73 0.03 -17.94
N LEU A 152 -3.85 0.93 -17.48
CA LEU A 152 -3.34 2.04 -18.31
C LEU A 152 -2.62 1.52 -19.56
N VAL A 153 -1.74 0.52 -19.40
CA VAL A 153 -1.03 -0.10 -20.53
C VAL A 153 -2.03 -0.68 -21.54
N THR A 154 -3.05 -1.39 -21.05
CA THR A 154 -4.10 -1.99 -21.89
C THR A 154 -4.92 -0.92 -22.62
N LEU A 155 -5.32 0.15 -21.93
CA LEU A 155 -6.08 1.25 -22.53
C LEU A 155 -5.26 2.01 -23.59
N GLN A 156 -3.98 2.25 -23.33
CA GLN A 156 -3.06 2.89 -24.29
C GLN A 156 -2.87 2.03 -25.55
N PHE A 157 -2.80 0.71 -25.39
CA PHE A 157 -2.77 -0.22 -26.52
C PHE A 157 -4.04 -0.09 -27.39
N HIS A 158 -5.23 -0.09 -26.78
CA HIS A 158 -6.49 0.08 -27.52
C HIS A 158 -6.64 1.44 -28.20
N VAL A 159 -6.14 2.52 -27.59
CA VAL A 159 -6.08 3.84 -28.23
C VAL A 159 -5.22 3.78 -29.49
N THR A 160 -4.01 3.22 -29.37
CA THR A 160 -3.06 3.09 -30.50
C THR A 160 -3.65 2.24 -31.63
N GLU A 161 -4.33 1.14 -31.29
CA GLU A 161 -5.00 0.27 -32.26
C GLU A 161 -6.12 1.02 -33.02
N LEU A 162 -6.97 1.75 -32.31
CA LEU A 162 -8.06 2.51 -32.94
C LEU A 162 -7.57 3.67 -33.80
N GLU A 163 -6.57 4.41 -33.33
CA GLU A 163 -5.94 5.50 -34.09
C GLU A 163 -5.26 4.99 -35.38
N SER A 164 -4.82 3.73 -35.39
CA SER A 164 -4.25 3.09 -36.58
C SER A 164 -5.30 2.68 -37.62
N LEU A 165 -6.55 2.43 -37.19
CA LEU A 165 -7.64 1.92 -38.04
C LEU A 165 -8.49 3.04 -38.66
N ASP A 166 -8.72 4.14 -37.94
CA ASP A 166 -9.55 5.25 -38.39
C ASP A 166 -9.01 6.57 -37.83
N LYS A 167 -8.79 7.56 -38.72
CA LYS A 167 -8.26 8.88 -38.34
C LYS A 167 -9.37 9.88 -37.96
N SER A 168 -10.63 9.46 -38.06
CA SER A 168 -11.76 10.31 -37.67
C SER A 168 -12.03 10.22 -36.16
N PRO A 169 -12.39 11.33 -35.50
CA PRO A 169 -12.74 11.31 -34.09
C PRO A 169 -13.97 10.40 -33.89
N ASN A 170 -13.75 9.29 -33.20
CA ASN A 170 -14.75 8.28 -32.89
C ASN A 170 -15.11 8.40 -31.39
N ASP A 171 -16.40 8.36 -31.04
CA ASP A 171 -16.88 8.41 -29.66
C ASP A 171 -16.21 7.37 -28.74
N LYS A 172 -15.81 6.22 -29.31
CA LYS A 172 -15.03 5.19 -28.60
C LYS A 172 -13.65 5.69 -28.19
N LEU A 173 -12.95 6.41 -29.08
CA LEU A 173 -11.62 6.98 -28.80
C LEU A 173 -11.71 8.04 -27.71
N CYS A 174 -12.72 8.92 -27.77
CA CYS A 174 -13.00 9.91 -26.72
C CYS A 174 -13.25 9.23 -25.36
N THR A 175 -14.03 8.14 -25.34
CA THR A 175 -14.31 7.38 -24.11
C THR A 175 -13.05 6.74 -23.53
N LEU A 176 -12.19 6.16 -24.37
CA LEU A 176 -10.91 5.57 -23.93
C LEU A 176 -9.96 6.62 -23.38
N GLN A 177 -9.83 7.77 -24.06
CA GLN A 177 -9.00 8.88 -23.59
C GLN A 177 -9.50 9.42 -22.25
N GLN A 178 -10.83 9.57 -22.07
CA GLN A 178 -11.41 9.95 -20.78
C GLN A 178 -11.13 8.90 -19.69
N THR A 179 -11.20 7.61 -20.04
CA THR A 179 -10.90 6.52 -19.10
C THR A 179 -9.44 6.57 -18.67
N ILE A 180 -8.50 6.78 -19.60
CA ILE A 180 -7.07 6.95 -19.30
C ILE A 180 -6.85 8.13 -18.34
N GLN A 181 -7.48 9.27 -18.60
CA GLN A 181 -7.39 10.44 -17.72
C GLN A 181 -7.90 10.13 -16.30
N ASN A 182 -9.06 9.49 -16.19
CA ASN A 182 -9.62 9.07 -14.91
C ASN A 182 -8.70 8.09 -14.17
N THR A 183 -8.09 7.13 -14.89
CA THR A 183 -7.15 6.17 -14.30
C THR A 183 -5.86 6.84 -13.83
N HIS A 184 -5.32 7.81 -14.57
CA HIS A 184 -4.18 8.62 -14.10
C HIS A 184 -4.49 9.37 -12.81
N GLN A 185 -5.68 10.00 -12.72
CA GLN A 185 -6.11 10.69 -11.50
C GLN A 185 -6.26 9.71 -10.32
N TYR A 186 -6.80 8.52 -10.57
CA TYR A 186 -6.92 7.47 -9.56
C TYR A 186 -5.54 7.00 -9.06
N VAL A 187 -4.58 6.76 -9.96
CA VAL A 187 -3.19 6.40 -9.60
C VAL A 187 -2.53 7.48 -8.75
N ALA A 188 -2.67 8.76 -9.14
CA ALA A 188 -2.12 9.88 -8.38
C ALA A 188 -2.71 9.95 -6.96
N ASN A 189 -4.02 9.73 -6.82
CA ASN A 189 -4.68 9.69 -5.52
C ASN A 189 -4.23 8.50 -4.66
N LEU A 190 -4.07 7.31 -5.26
CA LEU A 190 -3.52 6.15 -4.55
C LEU A 190 -2.10 6.38 -4.04
N ARG A 191 -1.22 6.98 -4.86
CA ARG A 191 0.15 7.33 -4.45
C ARG A 191 0.15 8.31 -3.28
N ARG A 192 -0.69 9.35 -3.32
CA ARG A 192 -0.86 10.29 -2.20
C ARG A 192 -1.35 9.59 -0.92
N ASN A 193 -2.40 8.78 -1.03
CA ASN A 193 -2.96 8.04 0.11
C ASN A 193 -1.95 7.04 0.71
N ARG A 194 -1.14 6.40 -0.15
CA ARG A 194 -0.05 5.52 0.27
C ARG A 194 0.97 6.29 1.11
N GLN A 195 1.36 7.48 0.67
CA GLN A 195 2.27 8.34 1.43
C GLN A 195 1.66 8.80 2.76
N ASP A 196 0.37 9.16 2.78
CA ASP A 196 -0.34 9.54 4.00
C ASP A 196 -0.34 8.39 5.03
N GLU A 197 -0.60 7.16 4.57
CA GLU A 197 -0.58 5.99 5.45
C GLU A 197 0.84 5.67 5.95
N CYS A 198 1.88 5.86 5.13
CA CYS A 198 3.29 5.74 5.58
C CYS A 198 3.62 6.76 6.67
N VAL A 199 3.23 8.03 6.51
CA VAL A 199 3.45 9.08 7.53
C VAL A 199 2.69 8.77 8.81
N ALA A 200 1.44 8.29 8.69
CA ALA A 200 0.66 7.86 9.82
C ALA A 200 1.38 6.72 10.58
N LEU A 201 1.84 5.70 9.86
CA LEU A 201 2.54 4.55 10.43
C LEU A 201 3.82 4.95 11.17
N VAL A 202 4.62 5.88 10.60
CA VAL A 202 5.78 6.46 11.30
C VAL A 202 5.37 7.22 12.56
N SER A 203 4.21 7.89 12.55
CA SER A 203 3.71 8.64 13.70
C SER A 203 3.32 7.74 14.89
N PHE A 204 2.80 6.53 14.63
CA PHE A 204 2.33 5.62 15.69
C PHE A 204 3.14 4.32 15.87
N SER A 205 4.28 4.15 15.18
CA SER A 205 5.19 3.01 15.36
C SER A 205 6.57 3.48 15.85
N ALA A 206 6.87 3.24 17.12
CA ALA A 206 8.20 3.54 17.66
C ALA A 206 9.32 2.70 17.03
N PRO A 207 9.15 1.37 16.80
CA PRO A 207 10.18 0.58 16.13
C PRO A 207 10.51 1.09 14.72
N LEU A 208 9.48 1.45 13.93
CA LEU A 208 9.70 2.02 12.60
C LEU A 208 10.49 3.33 12.65
N ARG A 209 10.23 4.21 13.62
CA ARG A 209 11.00 5.45 13.78
C ARG A 209 12.48 5.18 14.05
N VAL A 210 12.79 4.16 14.86
CA VAL A 210 14.18 3.74 15.09
C VAL A 210 14.81 3.30 13.77
N ARG A 211 14.14 2.44 13.00
CA ARG A 211 14.65 1.97 11.69
C ARG A 211 14.84 3.12 10.69
N VAL A 212 13.93 4.10 10.66
CA VAL A 212 14.05 5.30 9.82
C VAL A 212 15.27 6.13 10.24
N ALA A 213 15.49 6.33 11.54
CA ALA A 213 16.65 7.06 12.04
C ALA A 213 17.97 6.33 11.72
N ASP A 214 18.01 5.00 11.90
CA ASP A 214 19.17 4.18 11.58
C ASP A 214 19.52 4.24 10.10
N GLU A 215 18.53 4.09 9.21
CA GLU A 215 18.72 4.20 7.76
C GLU A 215 19.16 5.61 7.36
N LEU A 216 18.56 6.66 7.92
CA LEU A 216 18.99 8.04 7.65
C LEU A 216 20.45 8.29 8.06
N ASN A 217 20.85 7.79 9.23
CA ASN A 217 22.23 7.88 9.71
C ASN A 217 23.20 7.08 8.83
N GLU A 218 22.78 5.92 8.33
CA GLU A 218 23.54 5.11 7.36
C GLU A 218 23.78 5.88 6.05
N GLN A 219 22.72 6.48 5.50
CA GLN A 219 22.81 7.24 4.24
C GLN A 219 23.67 8.51 4.39
N ARG A 220 23.59 9.19 5.53
CA ARG A 220 24.50 10.31 5.88
C ARG A 220 25.95 9.84 5.99
N ARG A 221 26.20 8.70 6.63
CA ARG A 221 27.56 8.13 6.73
C ARG A 221 28.16 7.79 5.38
N LYS A 222 27.31 7.37 4.43
CA LYS A 222 27.69 7.11 3.03
C LYS A 222 27.85 8.38 2.18
N GLY A 223 27.54 9.56 2.72
CA GLY A 223 27.57 10.83 1.98
C GLY A 223 26.46 10.96 0.94
N LEU A 224 25.40 10.16 1.03
CA LEU A 224 24.28 10.15 0.08
C LEU A 224 23.15 11.09 0.48
N LEU A 225 23.11 11.53 1.74
CA LEU A 225 22.19 12.53 2.26
C LEU A 225 22.98 13.53 3.12
N SER A 226 22.69 14.82 2.96
CA SER A 226 23.25 15.93 3.75
C SER A 226 22.30 16.33 4.87
#